data_AF-A0A2N0QKW8-F1
#
_entry.id   AF-A0A2N0QKW8-F1
#
_cell.length_a   1.000
_cell.length_b   1.000
_cell.length_c   1.000
_cell.angle_alpha   90.00
_cell.angle_beta   90.00
_cell.angle_gamma   90.00
#
_symmetry.space_group_name_H-M   'P 1'
#
loop_
_entity.id
_entity.type
_entity.pdbx_description
1 polymer ?
#
loop_
_entity_poly.entity_id
_entity_poly.type
_entity_poly.pdbx_seq_one_letter_code
_entity_poly.pdbx_strand_id
1 'polypeptide(L)'
;MENPKIIKRHLNSYVLSLFFRRNVNYFGTVHDFLLDSSQQKSGPKLLNEFINEMIEVIEEGIKKIVPNYETIIRDPELKEWYRDLMWDDDSLIKKVSMQYYTDIKELEKIKQEEFKKGAPVDKITRVFNRIQKENLISFLSTANVIPKYGFPVDVVEMHIPRSENNDVRLNRDLSIAIGEYAPGSQIVANGNIYESTGVRKVKGFELPTLFYYECNECKNYEVIERLNPNYNKFTHQCSQCGQETPVYKMIIPKFGFTAR
;
A
#
# COMPACT_ATOMS: atom_id res chain seq x y z
N MET A 1 -13.95 6.86 -23.93
CA MET A 1 -12.91 6.43 -22.97
C MET A 1 -11.82 7.46 -23.12
N GLU A 2 -11.32 8.09 -22.08
CA GLU A 2 -9.96 7.79 -21.64
C GLU A 2 -9.71 8.62 -20.38
N ASN A 3 -9.54 7.94 -19.24
CA ASN A 3 -9.12 8.60 -18.01
C ASN A 3 -7.58 8.65 -18.04
N PRO A 4 -6.94 9.84 -18.06
CA PRO A 4 -5.49 9.94 -18.13
C PRO A 4 -4.77 9.14 -17.05
N LYS A 5 -5.33 9.10 -15.82
CA LYS A 5 -4.76 8.32 -14.70
C LYS A 5 -4.74 6.82 -14.99
N ILE A 6 -5.74 6.30 -15.71
CA ILE A 6 -5.77 4.89 -16.12
C ILE A 6 -4.67 4.62 -17.14
N ILE A 7 -4.56 5.48 -18.16
CA ILE A 7 -3.54 5.35 -19.20
C ILE A 7 -2.14 5.37 -18.59
N LYS A 8 -1.83 6.34 -17.71
CA LYS A 8 -0.53 6.43 -17.02
C LYS A 8 -0.14 5.12 -16.37
N ARG A 9 -1.04 4.49 -15.61
CA ARG A 9 -0.77 3.23 -14.94
C ARG A 9 -0.43 2.10 -15.91
N HIS A 10 -1.11 2.03 -17.06
CA HIS A 10 -0.79 1.04 -18.09
C HIS A 10 0.59 1.29 -18.71
N LEU A 11 0.93 2.55 -19.00
CA LEU A 11 2.25 2.93 -19.49
C LEU A 11 3.34 2.60 -18.46
N ASN A 12 3.08 2.87 -17.17
CA ASN A 12 3.98 2.49 -16.08
C ASN A 12 4.23 0.99 -16.03
N SER A 13 3.19 0.18 -16.23
CA SER A 13 3.32 -1.29 -16.25
C SER A 13 4.21 -1.76 -17.40
N TYR A 14 4.09 -1.13 -18.57
CA TYR A 14 4.94 -1.42 -19.70
C TYR A 14 6.42 -1.14 -19.37
N VAL A 15 6.73 0.05 -18.84
CA VAL A 15 8.10 0.42 -18.43
C VAL A 15 8.65 -0.55 -17.40
N LEU A 16 7.88 -0.80 -16.33
CA LEU A 16 8.28 -1.73 -15.27
C LEU A 16 8.52 -3.14 -15.82
N SER A 17 7.72 -3.60 -16.79
CA SER A 17 7.93 -4.90 -17.43
C SER A 17 9.26 -4.97 -18.19
N LEU A 18 9.67 -3.89 -18.86
CA LEU A 18 10.96 -3.82 -19.54
C LEU A 18 12.12 -3.77 -18.53
N PHE A 19 11.96 -2.98 -17.47
CA PHE A 19 12.92 -2.85 -16.40
C PHE A 19 13.18 -4.20 -15.71
N PHE A 20 12.13 -4.91 -15.28
CA PHE A 20 12.26 -6.18 -14.57
C PHE A 20 12.78 -7.32 -15.45
N ARG A 21 12.57 -7.28 -16.78
CA ARG A 21 13.20 -8.23 -17.70
C ARG A 21 14.72 -8.12 -17.70
N ARG A 22 15.27 -6.91 -17.53
CA ARG A 22 16.73 -6.69 -17.44
C ARG A 22 17.25 -6.86 -16.01
N ASN A 23 16.41 -6.59 -15.02
CA ASN A 23 16.76 -6.54 -13.60
C ASN A 23 15.95 -7.56 -12.79
N VAL A 24 16.08 -8.84 -13.14
CA VAL A 24 15.25 -9.93 -12.57
C VAL A 24 15.36 -10.02 -11.05
N ASN A 25 16.53 -9.71 -10.49
CA ASN A 25 16.77 -9.75 -9.04
C ASN A 25 15.95 -8.71 -8.24
N TYR A 26 15.35 -7.72 -8.91
CA TYR A 26 14.52 -6.68 -8.28
C TYR A 26 13.03 -7.00 -8.36
N PHE A 27 12.65 -8.19 -8.84
CA PHE A 27 11.27 -8.62 -9.00
C PHE A 27 10.95 -9.79 -8.06
N GLY A 28 9.76 -9.76 -7.46
CA GLY A 28 9.28 -10.80 -6.55
C GLY A 28 8.59 -10.18 -5.34
N THR A 29 9.39 -9.74 -4.37
CA THR A 29 8.92 -9.11 -3.15
C THR A 29 9.21 -7.61 -3.11
N VAL A 30 8.53 -6.90 -2.21
CA VAL A 30 8.79 -5.49 -1.94
C VAL A 30 10.23 -5.27 -1.51
N HIS A 31 10.79 -6.17 -0.70
CA HIS A 31 12.19 -6.09 -0.28
C HIS A 31 13.17 -6.15 -1.45
N ASP A 32 12.94 -7.04 -2.42
CA ASP A 32 13.82 -7.20 -3.59
C ASP A 32 13.89 -5.91 -4.43
N PHE A 33 12.78 -5.19 -4.54
CA PHE A 33 12.72 -3.93 -5.29
C PHE A 33 13.22 -2.74 -4.45
N LEU A 34 12.73 -2.61 -3.21
CA LEU A 34 13.04 -1.53 -2.29
C LEU A 34 14.19 -1.89 -1.34
N LEU A 35 15.26 -2.50 -1.88
CA LEU A 35 16.50 -2.70 -1.14
C LEU A 35 16.89 -1.39 -0.43
N ASP A 36 17.52 -1.51 0.74
CA ASP A 36 17.80 -0.39 1.65
C ASP A 36 18.16 0.92 0.91
N SER A 37 17.47 2.00 1.26
CA SER A 37 17.65 3.36 0.76
C SER A 37 19.11 3.85 0.73
N SER A 38 19.94 3.33 1.65
CA SER A 38 21.38 3.63 1.75
C SER A 38 22.18 3.04 0.58
N GLN A 39 21.66 1.99 -0.05
CA GLN A 39 22.28 1.37 -1.20
C GLN A 39 22.11 2.29 -2.42
N GLN A 40 23.23 2.51 -3.12
CA GLN A 40 23.23 3.25 -4.38
C GLN A 40 22.45 2.51 -5.48
N LYS A 41 22.16 1.22 -5.28
CA LYS A 41 21.52 0.31 -6.24
C LYS A 41 20.12 -0.17 -5.82
N SER A 42 19.28 0.69 -5.25
CA SER A 42 17.88 0.32 -5.00
C SER A 42 17.08 0.29 -6.32
N GLY A 43 16.03 -0.52 -6.39
CA GLY A 43 15.20 -0.67 -7.59
C GLY A 43 14.65 0.64 -8.13
N PRO A 44 14.08 1.55 -7.31
CA PRO A 44 13.63 2.86 -7.77
C PRO A 44 14.72 3.75 -8.36
N LYS A 45 15.95 3.73 -7.80
CA LYS A 45 17.06 4.52 -8.35
C LYS A 45 17.53 3.95 -9.68
N LEU A 46 17.66 2.63 -9.78
CA LEU A 46 18.01 1.96 -11.04
C LEU A 46 16.90 2.10 -12.09
N LEU A 47 15.63 2.14 -11.68
CA LEU A 47 14.51 2.42 -12.58
C LEU A 47 14.63 3.83 -13.17
N ASN A 48 14.98 4.81 -12.33
CA ASN A 48 15.22 6.19 -12.78
C ASN A 48 16.38 6.27 -13.79
N GLU A 49 17.50 5.59 -13.53
CA GLU A 49 18.62 5.49 -14.48
C GLU A 49 18.19 4.82 -15.78
N PHE A 50 17.47 3.70 -15.69
CA PHE A 50 16.95 2.95 -16.83
C PHE A 50 16.02 3.78 -17.71
N ILE A 51 15.11 4.57 -17.12
CA ILE A 51 14.19 5.42 -17.88
C ILE A 51 14.99 6.51 -18.60
N ASN A 52 15.93 7.17 -17.93
CA ASN A 52 16.77 8.21 -18.55
C ASN A 52 17.59 7.67 -19.73
N GLU A 53 18.15 6.46 -19.61
CA GLU A 53 18.95 5.84 -20.67
C GLU A 53 18.09 5.35 -21.85
N MET A 54 16.89 4.83 -21.56
CA MET A 54 16.09 4.06 -22.54
C MET A 54 14.82 4.78 -23.01
N ILE A 55 14.64 6.07 -22.70
CA ILE A 55 13.37 6.78 -22.94
C ILE A 55 12.90 6.69 -24.40
N GLU A 56 13.80 6.90 -25.37
CA GLU A 56 13.47 6.84 -26.79
C GLU A 56 12.96 5.44 -27.21
N VAL A 57 13.65 4.38 -26.75
CA VAL A 57 13.27 2.99 -27.02
C VAL A 57 11.94 2.63 -26.35
N ILE A 58 11.71 3.12 -25.13
CA ILE A 58 10.45 2.96 -24.41
C ILE A 58 9.31 3.60 -25.21
N GLU A 59 9.48 4.84 -25.66
CA GLU A 59 8.47 5.56 -26.43
C GLU A 59 8.19 4.91 -27.79
N GLU A 60 9.23 4.46 -28.51
CA GLU A 60 9.06 3.69 -29.75
C GLU A 60 8.27 2.40 -29.53
N GLY A 61 8.55 1.70 -28.43
CA GLY A 61 7.82 0.49 -28.05
C GLY A 61 6.34 0.79 -27.76
N ILE A 62 6.06 1.86 -27.02
CA ILE A 62 4.69 2.28 -26.70
C ILE A 62 3.94 2.68 -27.97
N LYS A 63 4.56 3.45 -28.89
CA LYS A 63 3.96 3.84 -30.18
C LYS A 63 3.48 2.64 -31.00
N LYS A 64 4.15 1.48 -30.89
CA LYS A 64 3.77 0.24 -31.58
C LYS A 64 2.59 -0.48 -30.92
N ILE A 65 2.39 -0.28 -29.61
CA ILE A 65 1.41 -1.01 -28.80
C ILE A 65 0.13 -0.20 -28.59
N VAL A 66 0.26 1.12 -28.47
CA VAL A 66 -0.84 2.04 -28.14
C VAL A 66 -1.29 2.77 -29.41
N PRO A 67 -2.47 2.44 -29.96
CA PRO A 67 -3.05 3.20 -31.06
C PRO A 67 -3.20 4.67 -30.67
N ASN A 68 -2.97 5.59 -31.61
CA ASN A 68 -3.10 7.04 -31.40
C ASN A 68 -2.21 7.62 -30.29
N TYR A 69 -1.07 6.98 -29.96
CA TYR A 69 -0.13 7.51 -28.95
C TYR A 69 0.20 9.00 -29.16
N GLU A 70 0.39 9.43 -30.41
CA GLU A 70 0.66 10.84 -30.76
C GLU A 70 -0.48 11.81 -30.42
N THR A 71 -1.72 11.32 -30.32
CA THR A 71 -2.85 12.11 -29.84
C THR A 71 -2.92 12.09 -28.31
N ILE A 72 -2.67 10.92 -27.70
CA ILE A 72 -2.69 10.73 -26.23
C ILE A 72 -1.66 11.63 -25.53
N ILE A 73 -0.43 11.69 -26.05
CA ILE A 73 0.67 12.49 -25.49
C ILE A 73 0.43 14.02 -25.58
N ARG A 74 -0.56 14.48 -26.38
CA ARG A 74 -0.94 15.90 -26.42
C ARG A 74 -1.71 16.34 -25.18
N ASP A 75 -2.30 15.40 -24.44
CA ASP A 75 -2.88 15.69 -23.14
C ASP A 75 -1.77 16.16 -22.18
N PRO A 76 -1.89 17.36 -21.58
CA PRO A 76 -0.90 17.86 -20.63
C PRO A 76 -0.63 16.92 -19.45
N GLU A 77 -1.64 16.16 -19.01
CA GLU A 77 -1.46 15.17 -17.95
C GLU A 77 -0.57 14.02 -18.40
N LEU A 78 -0.62 13.63 -19.68
CA LEU A 78 0.08 12.46 -20.22
C LEU A 78 1.41 12.78 -20.86
N LYS A 79 1.69 14.06 -21.19
CA LYS A 79 2.93 14.49 -21.85
C LYS A 79 4.21 13.98 -21.17
N GLU A 80 4.20 13.86 -19.85
CA GLU A 80 5.35 13.40 -19.05
C GLU A 80 4.94 12.25 -18.13
N TRP A 81 4.14 11.31 -18.65
CA TRP A 81 3.58 10.19 -17.90
C TRP A 81 4.64 9.38 -17.12
N TYR A 82 5.88 9.28 -17.64
CA TYR A 82 6.97 8.52 -17.02
C TYR A 82 7.50 9.17 -15.73
N ARG A 83 7.21 10.46 -15.45
CA ARG A 83 7.64 11.14 -14.22
C ARG A 83 7.13 10.47 -12.95
N ASP A 84 5.99 9.76 -13.01
CA ASP A 84 5.50 8.98 -11.88
C ASP A 84 6.48 7.89 -11.43
N LEU A 85 7.36 7.44 -12.34
CA LEU A 85 8.38 6.40 -12.13
C LEU A 85 9.80 6.95 -11.96
N MET A 86 10.00 8.27 -12.09
CA MET A 86 11.30 8.92 -11.90
C MET A 86 11.62 9.09 -10.41
N TRP A 87 12.87 9.38 -10.06
CA TRP A 87 13.28 9.64 -8.67
C TRP A 87 13.17 11.13 -8.29
N ASP A 88 12.06 11.77 -8.68
CA ASP A 88 11.80 13.20 -8.48
C ASP A 88 10.88 13.44 -7.27
N ASP A 89 10.94 14.64 -6.67
CA ASP A 89 10.19 14.99 -5.43
C ASP A 89 8.67 14.78 -5.54
N ASP A 90 8.12 14.92 -6.73
CA ASP A 90 6.70 14.73 -6.98
C ASP A 90 6.30 13.35 -7.49
N SER A 91 7.27 12.51 -7.84
CA SER A 91 7.02 11.18 -8.40
C SER A 91 6.30 10.27 -7.42
N LEU A 92 5.38 9.48 -7.94
CA LEU A 92 4.64 8.50 -7.15
C LEU A 92 5.56 7.42 -6.60
N ILE A 93 6.53 6.94 -7.41
CA ILE A 93 7.45 5.88 -6.99
C ILE A 93 8.33 6.33 -5.83
N LYS A 94 8.84 7.58 -5.83
CA LYS A 94 9.66 8.10 -4.72
C LYS A 94 8.83 8.25 -3.47
N LYS A 95 7.63 8.85 -3.56
CA LYS A 95 6.71 9.00 -2.41
C LYS A 95 6.42 7.66 -1.74
N VAL A 96 6.06 6.64 -2.53
CA VAL A 96 5.75 5.30 -2.05
C VAL A 96 6.99 4.60 -1.49
N SER A 97 8.15 4.73 -2.14
CA SER A 97 9.41 4.14 -1.67
C SER A 97 9.88 4.77 -0.35
N MET A 98 9.80 6.11 -0.24
CA MET A 98 10.18 6.84 0.97
C MET A 98 9.28 6.49 2.15
N GLN A 99 7.97 6.34 1.93
CA GLN A 99 7.07 5.85 2.98
C GLN A 99 7.49 4.47 3.47
N TYR A 100 7.82 3.55 2.56
CA TYR A 100 8.32 2.22 2.94
C TYR A 100 9.62 2.31 3.75
N TYR A 101 10.59 3.11 3.32
CA TYR A 101 11.87 3.24 4.05
C TYR A 101 11.67 3.85 5.44
N THR A 102 10.80 4.85 5.57
CA THR A 102 10.42 5.41 6.87
C THR A 102 9.78 4.36 7.76
N ASP A 103 8.77 3.64 7.26
CA ASP A 103 8.06 2.58 8.00
C ASP A 103 9.03 1.51 8.51
N ILE A 104 9.96 1.04 7.66
CA ILE A 104 10.97 0.04 8.02
C ILE A 104 11.93 0.57 9.08
N LYS A 105 12.45 1.79 8.90
CA LYS A 105 13.38 2.42 9.85
C LYS A 105 12.75 2.65 11.22
N GLU A 106 11.49 3.09 11.26
CA GLU A 106 10.74 3.28 12.50
C GLU A 106 10.51 1.94 13.22
N LEU A 107 10.08 0.91 12.49
CA LEU A 107 9.90 -0.44 13.06
C LEU A 107 11.21 -1.01 13.61
N GLU A 108 12.34 -0.80 12.94
CA GLU A 108 13.67 -1.20 13.44
C GLU A 108 14.05 -0.45 14.71
N LYS A 109 13.83 0.87 14.74
CA LYS A 109 14.08 1.68 15.93
C LYS A 109 13.24 1.19 17.11
N ILE A 110 11.94 1.00 16.91
CA ILE A 110 11.02 0.49 17.94
C ILE A 110 11.48 -0.90 18.41
N LYS A 111 11.84 -1.80 17.49
CA LYS A 111 12.35 -3.14 17.83
C LYS A 111 13.59 -3.05 18.72
N GLN A 112 14.54 -2.18 18.39
CA GLN A 112 15.77 -2.00 19.17
C GLN A 112 15.50 -1.43 20.55
N GLU A 113 14.61 -0.43 20.65
CA GLU A 113 14.22 0.17 21.93
C GLU A 113 13.51 -0.82 22.86
N GLU A 114 12.57 -1.60 22.33
CA GLU A 114 11.85 -2.62 23.08
C GLU A 114 12.78 -3.77 23.52
N PHE A 115 13.68 -4.20 22.63
CA PHE A 115 14.68 -5.21 22.97
C PHE A 115 15.60 -4.77 24.11
N LYS A 116 16.07 -3.50 24.09
CA LYS A 116 16.89 -2.93 25.17
C LYS A 116 16.17 -2.89 26.52
N LYS A 117 14.83 -2.76 26.52
CA LYS A 117 14.00 -2.80 27.74
C LYS A 117 13.66 -4.22 28.19
N GLY A 118 14.09 -5.25 27.48
CA GLY A 118 13.72 -6.65 27.75
C GLY A 118 12.28 -7.00 27.35
N ALA A 119 11.62 -6.17 26.53
CA ALA A 119 10.26 -6.40 26.08
C ALA A 119 10.22 -7.35 24.87
N PRO A 120 9.13 -8.12 24.68
CA PRO A 120 9.01 -9.06 23.56
C PRO A 120 8.89 -8.33 22.21
N VAL A 121 9.75 -8.71 21.26
CA VAL A 121 9.84 -8.10 19.92
C VAL A 121 9.21 -8.93 18.80
N ASP A 122 8.58 -10.06 19.13
CA ASP A 122 8.02 -10.99 18.14
C ASP A 122 6.94 -10.35 17.27
N LYS A 123 6.07 -9.54 17.87
CA LYS A 123 5.01 -8.82 17.13
C LYS A 123 5.59 -7.88 16.08
N ILE A 124 6.58 -7.08 16.48
CA ILE A 124 7.25 -6.12 15.61
C ILE A 124 7.99 -6.86 14.48
N THR A 125 8.69 -7.96 14.83
CA THR A 125 9.40 -8.79 13.85
C THR A 125 8.43 -9.42 12.84
N ARG A 126 7.23 -9.86 13.26
CA ARG A 126 6.20 -10.38 12.35
C ARG A 126 5.66 -9.29 11.41
N VAL A 127 5.43 -8.08 11.91
CA VAL A 127 5.03 -6.93 11.07
C VAL A 127 6.10 -6.61 10.04
N PHE A 128 7.35 -6.49 10.48
CA PHE A 128 8.50 -6.22 9.63
C PHE A 128 8.65 -7.25 8.49
N ASN A 129 8.66 -8.54 8.84
CA ASN A 129 8.79 -9.62 7.87
C ASN A 129 7.64 -9.65 6.85
N ARG A 130 6.42 -9.30 7.27
CA ARG A 130 5.27 -9.24 6.36
C ARG A 130 5.43 -8.14 5.32
N ILE A 131 5.88 -6.96 5.74
CA ILE A 131 6.08 -5.82 4.83
C ILE A 131 7.15 -6.15 3.80
N GLN A 132 8.27 -6.75 4.24
CA GLN A 132 9.36 -7.13 3.33
C GLN A 132 8.96 -8.23 2.33
N LYS A 133 8.20 -9.24 2.78
CA LYS A 133 7.77 -10.37 1.94
C LYS A 133 6.50 -10.11 1.15
N GLU A 134 5.95 -8.90 1.21
CA GLU A 134 4.78 -8.54 0.41
C GLU A 134 5.10 -8.69 -1.08
N ASN A 135 4.13 -9.18 -1.86
CA ASN A 135 4.31 -9.32 -3.31
C ASN A 135 4.43 -7.94 -3.95
N LEU A 136 5.43 -7.77 -4.82
CA LEU A 136 5.73 -6.47 -5.43
C LEU A 136 4.58 -5.95 -6.32
N ILE A 137 3.92 -6.82 -7.08
CA ILE A 137 2.80 -6.42 -7.94
C ILE A 137 1.64 -5.90 -7.08
N SER A 138 1.30 -6.63 -6.01
CA SER A 138 0.27 -6.19 -5.05
C SER A 138 0.62 -4.82 -4.50
N PHE A 139 1.84 -4.64 -3.99
CA PHE A 139 2.31 -3.36 -3.45
C PHE A 139 2.20 -2.20 -4.45
N LEU A 140 2.72 -2.35 -5.67
CA LEU A 140 2.67 -1.31 -6.71
C LEU A 140 1.24 -1.01 -7.16
N SER A 141 0.37 -2.01 -7.17
CA SER A 141 -1.04 -1.87 -7.54
C SER A 141 -1.82 -1.14 -6.46
N THR A 142 -1.66 -1.52 -5.18
CA THR A 142 -2.25 -0.82 -4.03
C THR A 142 -1.80 0.63 -3.96
N ALA A 143 -0.53 0.89 -4.28
CA ALA A 143 0.07 2.22 -4.38
C ALA A 143 -0.34 3.01 -5.64
N ASN A 144 -1.21 2.45 -6.50
CA ASN A 144 -1.69 3.05 -7.75
C ASN A 144 -0.60 3.34 -8.80
N VAL A 145 0.58 2.72 -8.69
CA VAL A 145 1.68 2.87 -9.66
C VAL A 145 1.34 2.13 -10.96
N ILE A 146 0.80 0.92 -10.82
CA ILE A 146 0.30 0.09 -11.92
C ILE A 146 -1.21 -0.09 -11.78
N PRO A 147 -1.90 -0.55 -12.83
CA PRO A 147 -3.34 -0.69 -12.79
C PRO A 147 -3.77 -1.77 -11.81
N LYS A 148 -4.98 -1.56 -11.29
CA LYS A 148 -5.79 -2.59 -10.64
C LYS A 148 -6.82 -3.04 -11.68
N TYR A 149 -6.55 -4.01 -12.54
CA TYR A 149 -7.55 -4.45 -13.53
C TYR A 149 -7.92 -5.92 -13.43
N GLY A 150 -9.25 -6.15 -13.38
CA GLY A 150 -9.96 -7.41 -13.52
C GLY A 150 -9.96 -8.32 -12.29
N PHE A 151 -8.82 -8.40 -11.61
CA PHE A 151 -8.67 -9.21 -10.41
C PHE A 151 -8.44 -8.29 -9.20
N PRO A 152 -9.28 -8.39 -8.17
CA PRO A 152 -9.04 -7.66 -6.93
C PRO A 152 -7.65 -8.03 -6.38
N VAL A 153 -6.79 -7.02 -6.19
CA VAL A 153 -5.40 -7.18 -5.70
C VAL A 153 -5.36 -7.18 -4.18
N ASP A 154 -6.28 -6.43 -3.58
CA ASP A 154 -6.51 -6.35 -2.14
C ASP A 154 -7.82 -7.07 -1.80
N VAL A 155 -7.99 -8.32 -2.24
CA VAL A 155 -9.18 -9.11 -1.87
C VAL A 155 -9.17 -9.32 -0.38
N VAL A 156 -10.26 -8.94 0.24
CA VAL A 156 -10.59 -9.37 1.58
C VAL A 156 -11.88 -10.16 1.58
N GLU A 157 -11.91 -11.12 2.48
CA GLU A 157 -13.02 -12.04 2.69
C GLU A 157 -13.83 -11.60 3.91
N MET A 158 -15.15 -11.68 3.81
CA MET A 158 -16.02 -11.77 4.99
C MET A 158 -16.14 -13.23 5.41
N HIS A 159 -15.45 -13.56 6.50
CA HIS A 159 -15.43 -14.91 7.06
C HIS A 159 -16.67 -15.15 7.93
N ILE A 160 -17.40 -16.24 7.65
CA ILE A 160 -18.59 -16.65 8.41
C ILE A 160 -18.22 -17.89 9.24
N PRO A 161 -18.01 -17.77 10.57
CA PRO A 161 -17.70 -18.90 11.43
C PRO A 161 -18.89 -19.87 11.45
N ARG A 162 -18.64 -21.15 11.13
CA ARG A 162 -19.65 -22.25 11.13
C ARG A 162 -20.69 -22.22 10.01
N SER A 163 -20.36 -21.72 8.82
CA SER A 163 -21.17 -22.09 7.65
C SER A 163 -20.87 -23.54 7.24
N GLU A 164 -21.83 -24.44 7.41
CA GLU A 164 -21.74 -25.81 6.87
C GLU A 164 -21.81 -25.82 5.33
N ASN A 165 -22.29 -24.72 4.73
CA ASN A 165 -22.34 -24.49 3.30
C ASN A 165 -21.16 -23.62 2.84
N ASN A 166 -20.14 -24.27 2.28
CA ASN A 166 -18.97 -23.67 1.60
C ASN A 166 -19.31 -22.84 0.33
N ASP A 167 -20.58 -22.52 0.09
CA ASP A 167 -21.06 -22.04 -1.21
C ASP A 167 -21.14 -20.51 -1.33
N VAL A 168 -20.98 -19.78 -0.23
CA VAL A 168 -21.01 -18.31 -0.23
C VAL A 168 -19.60 -17.75 -0.06
N ARG A 169 -19.03 -17.23 -1.15
CA ARG A 169 -17.74 -16.51 -1.13
C ARG A 169 -17.97 -14.99 -1.17
N LEU A 170 -17.89 -14.35 0.00
CA LEU A 170 -18.00 -12.91 0.15
C LEU A 170 -16.62 -12.23 0.04
N ASN A 171 -16.09 -12.24 -1.18
CA ASN A 171 -14.82 -11.61 -1.52
C ASN A 171 -15.07 -10.25 -2.19
N ARG A 172 -14.39 -9.22 -1.68
CA ARG A 172 -14.43 -7.85 -2.22
C ARG A 172 -13.05 -7.22 -2.20
N ASP A 173 -12.83 -6.27 -3.11
CA ASP A 173 -11.69 -5.37 -2.99
C ASP A 173 -11.77 -4.60 -1.66
N LEU A 174 -10.65 -4.46 -0.95
CA LEU A 174 -10.57 -3.83 0.36
C LEU A 174 -11.24 -2.45 0.39
N SER A 175 -11.12 -1.64 -0.66
CA SER A 175 -11.72 -0.30 -0.69
C SER A 175 -13.24 -0.34 -0.68
N ILE A 176 -13.84 -1.32 -1.37
CA ILE A 176 -15.29 -1.55 -1.39
C ILE A 176 -15.72 -2.23 -0.09
N ALA A 177 -14.95 -3.22 0.36
CA ALA A 177 -15.22 -3.98 1.58
C ALA A 177 -15.27 -3.09 2.83
N ILE A 178 -14.47 -2.02 2.91
CA ILE A 178 -14.55 -1.07 4.03
C ILE A 178 -15.95 -0.45 4.15
N GLY A 179 -16.61 -0.15 3.02
CA GLY A 179 -17.98 0.38 3.03
C GLY A 179 -19.03 -0.71 3.24
N GLU A 180 -18.90 -1.85 2.55
CA GLU A 180 -19.91 -2.91 2.58
C GLU A 180 -19.85 -3.77 3.85
N TYR A 181 -18.65 -4.03 4.37
CA TYR A 181 -18.38 -5.00 5.43
C TYR A 181 -18.01 -4.35 6.76
N ALA A 182 -18.15 -3.02 6.90
CA ALA A 182 -17.99 -2.33 8.18
C ALA A 182 -18.82 -3.02 9.28
N PRO A 183 -18.33 -3.06 10.54
CA PRO A 183 -19.10 -3.64 11.64
C PRO A 183 -20.50 -3.00 11.76
N GLY A 184 -21.54 -3.83 11.87
CA GLY A 184 -22.94 -3.42 11.86
C GLY A 184 -23.59 -3.42 10.46
N SER A 185 -22.82 -3.55 9.37
CA SER A 185 -23.38 -3.71 8.03
C SER A 185 -23.99 -5.10 7.82
N GLN A 186 -25.06 -5.16 7.03
CA GLN A 186 -25.75 -6.40 6.66
C GLN A 186 -25.59 -6.70 5.17
N ILE A 187 -25.28 -7.95 4.86
CA ILE A 187 -25.01 -8.42 3.50
C ILE A 187 -26.00 -9.53 3.18
N VAL A 188 -26.69 -9.43 2.05
CA VAL A 188 -27.60 -10.47 1.58
C VAL A 188 -26.87 -11.34 0.55
N ALA A 189 -26.76 -12.64 0.81
CA ALA A 189 -26.18 -13.59 -0.14
C ALA A 189 -26.81 -14.98 -0.01
N ASN A 190 -27.11 -15.62 -1.14
CA ASN A 190 -27.83 -16.90 -1.23
C ASN A 190 -29.10 -16.95 -0.35
N GLY A 191 -29.86 -15.84 -0.30
CA GLY A 191 -31.10 -15.74 0.47
C GLY A 191 -30.93 -15.57 1.97
N ASN A 192 -29.69 -15.55 2.49
CA ASN A 192 -29.37 -15.31 3.90
C ASN A 192 -28.87 -13.89 4.12
N ILE A 193 -29.09 -13.38 5.34
CA ILE A 193 -28.54 -12.10 5.81
C ILE A 193 -27.36 -12.41 6.73
N TYR A 194 -26.20 -11.86 6.42
CA TYR A 194 -25.00 -11.93 7.24
C TYR A 194 -24.70 -10.57 7.84
N GLU A 195 -24.53 -10.51 9.15
CA GLU A 195 -24.21 -9.26 9.84
C GLU A 195 -22.71 -9.19 10.16
N SER A 196 -22.03 -8.15 9.68
CA SER A 196 -20.64 -7.92 10.01
C SER A 196 -20.48 -7.60 11.49
N THR A 197 -19.70 -8.41 12.20
CA THR A 197 -19.46 -8.27 13.65
C THR A 197 -18.12 -7.62 13.97
N GLY A 198 -17.19 -7.56 13.01
CA GLY A 198 -15.87 -7.02 13.27
C GLY A 198 -14.84 -7.29 12.17
N VAL A 199 -13.62 -6.79 12.42
CA VAL A 199 -12.44 -7.07 11.59
C VAL A 199 -11.85 -8.43 11.97
N ARG A 200 -11.54 -9.26 10.97
CA ARG A 200 -10.94 -10.58 11.15
C ARG A 200 -9.50 -10.45 11.66
N LYS A 201 -9.17 -11.26 12.67
CA LYS A 201 -7.80 -11.44 13.15
C LYS A 201 -7.32 -12.84 12.78
N VAL A 202 -6.11 -12.94 12.23
CA VAL A 202 -5.48 -14.22 11.89
C VAL A 202 -4.40 -14.50 12.92
N LYS A 203 -4.43 -15.69 13.53
CA LYS A 203 -3.43 -16.08 14.53
C LYS A 203 -2.02 -15.99 13.93
N GLY A 204 -1.10 -15.36 14.65
CA GLY A 204 0.25 -15.14 14.17
C GLY A 204 0.42 -13.93 13.24
N PHE A 205 -0.64 -13.17 12.94
CA PHE A 205 -0.53 -11.93 12.17
C PHE A 205 -1.11 -10.75 12.93
N GLU A 206 -0.40 -9.61 12.92
CA GLU A 206 -0.89 -8.36 13.49
C GLU A 206 -1.56 -7.52 12.40
N LEU A 207 -2.74 -6.95 12.64
CA LEU A 207 -3.35 -6.03 11.67
C LEU A 207 -2.46 -4.78 11.52
N PRO A 208 -2.29 -4.23 10.31
CA PRO A 208 -1.65 -2.93 10.15
C PRO A 208 -2.47 -1.86 10.90
N THR A 209 -1.78 -1.07 11.72
CA THR A 209 -2.39 -0.02 12.56
C THR A 209 -1.70 1.31 12.33
N LEU A 210 -2.46 2.38 12.48
CA LEU A 210 -1.98 3.76 12.44
C LEU A 210 -2.55 4.46 13.68
N PHE A 211 -1.77 5.32 14.31
CA PHE A 211 -2.23 6.19 15.38
C PHE A 211 -2.07 7.63 14.95
N TYR A 212 -3.11 8.42 15.15
CA TYR A 212 -3.17 9.80 14.71
C TYR A 212 -3.89 10.66 15.74
N TYR A 213 -3.74 11.97 15.63
CA TYR A 213 -4.54 12.93 16.36
C TYR A 213 -5.06 14.02 15.42
N GLU A 214 -6.13 14.69 15.84
CA GLU A 214 -6.60 15.95 15.25
C GLU A 214 -6.73 16.96 16.39
N CYS A 215 -5.91 18.01 16.37
CA CYS A 215 -5.89 19.00 17.44
C CYS A 215 -7.20 19.79 17.48
N ASN A 216 -7.85 19.84 18.63
CA ASN A 216 -9.12 20.57 18.77
C ASN A 216 -8.95 22.09 18.61
N GLU A 217 -7.77 22.63 18.90
CA GLU A 217 -7.47 24.07 18.90
C GLU A 217 -7.01 24.55 17.52
N CYS A 218 -5.90 24.01 17.00
CA CYS A 218 -5.32 24.46 15.73
C CYS A 218 -5.70 23.60 14.51
N LYS A 219 -6.49 22.53 14.71
CA LYS A 219 -6.91 21.59 13.65
C LYS A 219 -5.76 20.88 12.92
N ASN A 220 -4.55 20.92 13.48
CA ASN A 220 -3.43 20.14 12.96
C ASN A 220 -3.75 18.64 13.08
N TYR A 221 -3.64 17.94 11.96
CA TYR A 221 -3.79 16.49 11.86
C TYR A 221 -2.42 15.88 11.61
N GLU A 222 -2.08 14.83 12.37
CA GLU A 222 -0.81 14.14 12.20
C GLU A 222 -0.93 12.65 12.53
N VAL A 223 -0.30 11.81 11.72
CA VAL A 223 -0.07 10.40 12.03
C VAL A 223 1.23 10.30 12.83
N ILE A 224 1.12 9.93 14.10
CA ILE A 224 2.24 9.96 15.05
C ILE A 224 2.93 8.62 15.21
N GLU A 225 2.26 7.53 14.81
CA GLU A 225 2.82 6.19 14.91
C GLU A 225 2.19 5.28 13.84
N ARG A 226 3.04 4.56 13.12
CA ARG A 226 2.64 3.76 11.97
C ARG A 226 3.16 2.34 12.10
N LEU A 227 2.25 1.38 11.92
CA LEU A 227 2.51 -0.07 11.95
C LEU A 227 3.05 -0.62 13.28
N ASN A 228 3.23 0.20 14.32
CA ASN A 228 3.62 -0.25 15.66
C ASN A 228 2.47 -1.01 16.34
N PRO A 229 2.59 -2.34 16.54
CA PRO A 229 1.53 -3.14 17.16
C PRO A 229 1.47 -2.97 18.69
N ASN A 230 2.48 -2.35 19.30
CA ASN A 230 2.64 -2.21 20.75
C ASN A 230 2.31 -0.80 21.26
N TYR A 231 2.03 0.16 20.37
CA TYR A 231 1.71 1.52 20.78
C TYR A 231 0.40 1.59 21.57
N ASN A 232 0.45 2.26 22.72
CA ASN A 232 -0.64 2.26 23.71
C ASN A 232 -0.86 3.62 24.39
N LYS A 233 -0.31 4.72 23.85
CA LYS A 233 -0.56 6.06 24.38
C LYS A 233 -1.88 6.60 23.87
N PHE A 234 -2.68 7.18 24.76
CA PHE A 234 -4.01 7.72 24.45
C PHE A 234 -4.03 9.25 24.29
N THR A 235 -2.94 9.93 24.63
CA THR A 235 -2.78 11.37 24.44
C THR A 235 -1.45 11.69 23.77
N HIS A 236 -1.40 12.82 23.08
CA HIS A 236 -0.21 13.37 22.42
C HIS A 236 -0.25 14.89 22.48
N GLN A 237 0.91 15.52 22.65
CA GLN A 237 1.03 16.98 22.59
C GLN A 237 1.11 17.42 21.14
N CYS A 238 0.23 18.33 20.72
CA CYS A 238 0.21 18.82 19.35
C CYS A 238 1.57 19.43 18.96
N SER A 239 2.15 18.97 17.86
CA SER A 239 3.43 19.46 17.34
C SER A 239 3.44 20.96 16.96
N GLN A 240 2.27 21.55 16.72
CA GLN A 240 2.13 22.97 16.32
C GLN A 240 1.84 23.92 17.49
N CYS A 241 0.87 23.58 18.36
CA CYS A 241 0.45 24.47 19.46
C CYS A 241 0.74 23.94 20.87
N GLY A 242 1.24 22.71 21.00
CA GLY A 242 1.54 22.07 22.30
C GLY A 242 0.33 21.51 23.05
N GLN A 243 -0.90 21.78 22.59
CA GLN A 243 -2.11 21.32 23.25
C GLN A 243 -2.21 19.79 23.31
N GLU A 244 -2.57 19.27 24.49
CA GLU A 244 -2.79 17.84 24.67
C GLU A 244 -4.06 17.40 23.93
N THR A 245 -3.90 16.40 23.06
CA THR A 245 -4.93 15.92 22.14
C THR A 245 -5.12 14.41 22.30
N PRO A 246 -6.36 13.90 22.24
CA PRO A 246 -6.61 12.45 22.22
C PRO A 246 -6.00 11.81 20.97
N VAL A 247 -5.44 10.61 21.15
CA VAL A 247 -4.91 9.78 20.07
C VAL A 247 -5.95 8.76 19.66
N TYR A 248 -6.20 8.68 18.37
CA TYR A 248 -7.10 7.73 17.74
C TYR A 248 -6.30 6.61 17.07
N LYS A 249 -6.85 5.39 17.14
CA LYS A 249 -6.29 4.21 16.50
C LYS A 249 -7.10 3.86 15.25
N MET A 250 -6.44 3.79 14.11
CA MET A 250 -6.99 3.28 12.86
C MET A 250 -6.43 1.89 12.56
N ILE A 251 -7.30 1.00 12.10
CA ILE A 251 -6.97 -0.38 11.74
C ILE A 251 -7.21 -0.55 10.23
N ILE A 252 -6.24 -1.08 9.50
CA ILE A 252 -6.44 -1.47 8.11
C ILE A 252 -6.90 -2.94 8.11
N PRO A 253 -8.12 -3.28 7.64
CA PRO A 253 -8.66 -4.63 7.72
C PRO A 253 -8.08 -5.56 6.63
N LYS A 254 -6.75 -5.67 6.56
CA LYS A 254 -6.00 -6.44 5.53
C LYS A 254 -6.32 -7.93 5.51
N PHE A 255 -6.88 -8.47 6.61
CA PHE A 255 -7.29 -9.88 6.69
C PHE A 255 -8.80 -10.08 6.53
N GLY A 256 -9.54 -9.02 6.23
CA GLY A 256 -10.98 -9.04 6.04
C GLY A 256 -11.79 -8.92 7.32
N PHE A 257 -13.01 -9.42 7.25
CA PHE A 257 -14.08 -9.17 8.21
C PHE A 257 -14.64 -10.50 8.72
N THR A 258 -15.40 -10.44 9.80
CA THR A 258 -16.11 -11.60 10.34
C THR A 258 -17.59 -11.28 10.47
N ALA A 259 -18.44 -12.21 10.04
CA ALA A 259 -19.88 -12.07 10.14
C ALA A 259 -20.49 -13.17 10.99
N ARG A 260 -21.75 -12.98 11.38
CA ARG A 260 -22.61 -13.99 12.00
C ARG A 260 -23.87 -14.17 11.18
#